data_AF-W4USY8-F1
#
_entry.id   AF-W4USY8-F1
#
_cell.length_a   1.000
_cell.length_b   1.000
_cell.length_c   1.000
_cell.angle_alpha   90.00
_cell.angle_beta   90.00
_cell.angle_gamma   90.00
#
_symmetry.space_group_name_H-M   'P 1'
#
loop_
_entity.id
_entity.type
_entity.pdbx_description
1 polymer ?
#
loop_
_entity_poly.entity_id
_entity_poly.type
_entity_poly.pdbx_seq_one_letter_code
_entity_poly.pdbx_strand_id
1 'polypeptide(L)'
;MNLKSSFLLGMVALGLNACTNDSDLTGDQGNGEGDPTYITLSVSLPSMGAQRLASISGTDTRALPEDYNPDGDYEGHDAVETLDVYMMSIADRTVETHRFTGSQITSTGSVVSTSQPFKTTSGRKQVHIVLNSPSPLTVAAPTDNELMATAGLARMKTVSGKNYDVIMMTGSGVATIEPDITVQEVSNGANRVSVMMTRTASRAIVTTSASPDIKDANGVTLGTLSNLTYSVVQGTNKIYFMSQANYVTWGFDYVPIASDYATTASTYYDYSDLSTPSAIPAKPVAADGYKELPGKFLFENTHTLGENRASHYKKGNTAYILVRGKFTPIAAAIADGGALVNGTFYVGQTDGKIYSSKSAAQTAVQNQKVSAYEKGKMLYFAWLNPDNIQSPYNSPVLRNNIYHVNINSFARLGMTWNPLYPEDPNTTNPANPDPKPLNPEEPENPISPIDPLTVEHTYMTVDVSVLNWTVHSYDVDF
;
A
#
# COMPACT_ATOMS: atom_id res chain seq x y z
N MET A 1 -54.12 41.42 53.03
CA MET A 1 -54.67 42.77 52.76
C MET A 1 -54.51 43.03 51.27
N ASN A 2 -55.59 43.41 50.57
CA ASN A 2 -55.54 43.82 49.14
C ASN A 2 -54.69 45.11 49.01
N LEU A 3 -54.05 45.43 47.89
CA LEU A 3 -54.66 45.71 46.59
C LEU A 3 -53.69 45.54 45.41
N LYS A 4 -54.25 45.27 44.23
CA LYS A 4 -53.60 45.46 42.92
C LYS A 4 -53.59 46.95 42.56
N SER A 5 -52.66 47.38 41.72
CA SER A 5 -52.87 48.55 40.86
C SER A 5 -52.25 48.32 39.48
N SER A 6 -53.02 48.60 38.44
CA SER A 6 -52.63 48.52 37.04
C SER A 6 -52.92 49.87 36.37
N PHE A 7 -52.02 50.35 35.51
CA PHE A 7 -52.29 51.46 34.58
C PHE A 7 -51.52 51.14 33.27
N LEU A 8 -52.22 50.74 32.22
CA LEU A 8 -52.75 51.59 31.13
C LEU A 8 -51.61 52.14 30.23
N LEU A 9 -51.21 51.40 29.20
CA LEU A 9 -51.75 51.40 27.82
C LEU A 9 -51.38 52.66 27.02
N GLY A 10 -50.57 52.48 25.97
CA GLY A 10 -50.15 53.53 25.04
C GLY A 10 -49.73 52.92 23.70
N MET A 11 -50.72 52.43 22.93
CA MET A 11 -50.51 51.87 21.60
C MET A 11 -50.47 53.02 20.57
N VAL A 12 -49.46 53.05 19.69
CA VAL A 12 -49.52 53.82 18.43
C VAL A 12 -49.58 52.82 17.29
N ALA A 13 -50.68 52.85 16.55
CA ALA A 13 -50.89 52.02 15.37
C ALA A 13 -51.13 52.90 14.14
N LEU A 14 -50.37 52.61 13.09
CA LEU A 14 -50.62 52.96 11.69
C LEU A 14 -50.28 51.64 10.96
N GLY A 15 -51.20 50.89 10.35
CA GLY A 15 -52.22 51.34 9.39
C GLY A 15 -51.69 51.06 7.97
N LEU A 16 -51.35 49.80 7.64
CA LEU A 16 -52.18 48.80 6.94
C LEU A 16 -52.60 49.15 5.50
N ASN A 17 -52.09 48.36 4.54
CA ASN A 17 -52.77 47.60 3.46
C ASN A 17 -51.67 46.84 2.68
N ALA A 18 -51.59 45.50 2.64
CA ALA A 18 -52.47 44.53 1.96
C ALA A 18 -52.47 44.76 0.41
N CYS A 19 -52.10 43.84 -0.49
CA CYS A 19 -52.37 42.40 -0.69
C CYS A 19 -51.32 41.80 -1.70
N THR A 20 -51.13 40.50 -2.02
CA THR A 20 -51.64 39.16 -1.59
C THR A 20 -50.85 38.00 -2.26
N ASN A 21 -50.86 36.81 -1.63
CA ASN A 21 -50.82 35.44 -2.19
C ASN A 21 -49.53 34.77 -2.71
N ASP A 22 -49.50 33.45 -2.48
CA ASP A 22 -48.55 32.44 -2.97
C ASP A 22 -48.35 32.46 -4.49
N SER A 23 -47.09 32.38 -4.92
CA SER A 23 -46.51 31.20 -5.60
C SER A 23 -45.27 31.62 -6.40
N ASP A 24 -44.08 31.23 -5.96
CA ASP A 24 -43.10 30.61 -6.85
C ASP A 24 -41.88 30.05 -6.09
N LEU A 25 -41.54 28.80 -6.43
CA LEU A 25 -40.31 28.14 -6.02
C LEU A 25 -39.16 28.55 -6.95
N THR A 26 -38.68 29.79 -6.86
CA THR A 26 -37.40 30.19 -7.51
C THR A 26 -36.66 31.27 -6.75
N GLY A 27 -35.41 30.95 -6.37
CA GLY A 27 -34.36 31.93 -6.08
C GLY A 27 -34.17 32.30 -4.61
N ASP A 28 -33.15 31.72 -3.99
CA ASP A 28 -32.02 32.57 -3.65
C ASP A 28 -30.71 31.91 -4.14
N GLN A 29 -30.15 32.45 -5.22
CA GLN A 29 -28.79 32.18 -5.66
C GLN A 29 -27.93 33.29 -5.04
N GLY A 30 -27.63 33.12 -3.75
CA GLY A 30 -26.79 34.04 -2.98
C GLY A 30 -25.36 34.06 -3.50
N ASN A 31 -25.09 34.95 -4.47
CA ASN A 31 -23.73 35.41 -4.76
C ASN A 31 -23.27 36.31 -3.61
N GLY A 32 -22.64 35.72 -2.61
CA GLY A 32 -22.07 36.43 -1.46
C GLY A 32 -20.83 35.72 -0.96
N GLU A 33 -19.73 36.47 -0.86
CA GLU A 33 -18.53 36.08 -0.10
C GLU A 33 -18.98 35.90 1.37
N GLY A 34 -18.82 34.69 1.92
CA GLY A 34 -19.45 34.33 3.19
C GLY A 34 -18.91 35.13 4.38
N ASP A 35 -19.76 35.45 5.35
CA ASP A 35 -19.35 36.20 6.54
C ASP A 35 -18.23 35.50 7.32
N PRO A 36 -17.23 36.24 7.85
CA PRO A 36 -16.15 35.66 8.65
C PRO A 36 -16.66 34.94 9.90
N THR A 37 -16.23 33.69 10.08
CA THR A 37 -16.67 32.80 11.16
C THR A 37 -15.53 31.91 11.62
N TYR A 38 -15.70 31.16 12.71
CA TYR A 38 -14.69 30.21 13.20
C TYR A 38 -15.18 28.76 13.03
N ILE A 39 -14.22 27.85 12.82
CA ILE A 39 -14.43 26.39 12.75
C ILE A 39 -13.39 25.62 13.58
N THR A 40 -13.65 24.34 13.79
CA THR A 40 -12.64 23.36 14.24
C THR A 40 -12.69 22.08 13.40
N LEU A 41 -11.59 21.34 13.35
CA LEU A 41 -11.47 20.08 12.61
C LEU A 41 -11.58 18.85 13.50
N SER A 42 -12.15 17.79 12.94
CA SER A 42 -12.17 16.43 13.45
C SER A 42 -11.76 15.47 12.35
N VAL A 43 -10.46 15.26 12.24
CA VAL A 43 -9.84 14.42 11.22
C VAL A 43 -9.72 13.01 11.79
N SER A 44 -10.63 12.12 11.40
CA SER A 44 -10.60 10.72 11.84
C SER A 44 -9.59 9.94 11.01
N LEU A 45 -8.52 9.48 11.67
CA LEU A 45 -7.56 8.54 11.09
C LEU A 45 -8.25 7.18 10.82
N PRO A 46 -7.84 6.45 9.77
CA PRO A 46 -8.53 5.23 9.33
C PRO A 46 -8.41 4.09 10.35
N SER A 47 -9.51 3.79 11.05
CA SER A 47 -9.63 2.59 11.89
C SER A 47 -10.23 1.41 11.11
N MET A 48 -9.55 0.26 11.14
CA MET A 48 -9.84 -1.00 10.41
C MET A 48 -9.69 -0.93 8.88
N GLY A 49 -9.31 -2.06 8.27
CA GLY A 49 -9.09 -2.23 6.82
C GLY A 49 -10.38 -2.30 6.00
N ALA A 50 -11.29 -1.34 6.16
CA ALA A 50 -12.68 -1.44 5.71
C ALA A 50 -12.95 -1.14 4.21
N GLN A 51 -11.95 -1.19 3.32
CA GLN A 51 -12.22 -1.16 1.88
C GLN A 51 -12.54 -2.58 1.38
N ARG A 52 -13.84 -2.93 1.44
CA ARG A 52 -14.38 -4.11 0.77
C ARG A 52 -14.20 -3.97 -0.73
N LEU A 53 -13.58 -4.95 -1.39
CA LEU A 53 -13.85 -5.14 -2.81
C LEU A 53 -15.32 -5.59 -2.86
N ALA A 54 -16.23 -4.68 -3.19
CA ALA A 54 -17.54 -5.11 -3.68
C ALA A 54 -17.24 -5.95 -4.92
N SER A 55 -17.67 -7.21 -4.91
CA SER A 55 -17.22 -8.24 -5.84
C SER A 55 -17.33 -7.78 -7.29
N ILE A 56 -16.18 -7.61 -7.95
CA ILE A 56 -16.12 -7.15 -9.35
C ILE A 56 -16.72 -8.19 -10.33
N SER A 57 -17.03 -9.42 -9.86
CA SER A 57 -17.64 -10.49 -10.65
C SER A 57 -18.74 -11.32 -9.95
N GLY A 58 -19.17 -10.99 -8.73
CA GLY A 58 -20.25 -11.73 -8.05
C GLY A 58 -19.94 -13.19 -7.67
N THR A 59 -18.67 -13.57 -7.58
CA THR A 59 -18.20 -14.90 -7.17
C THR A 59 -17.26 -14.81 -5.98
N ASP A 60 -17.44 -15.68 -4.96
CA ASP A 60 -16.59 -15.74 -3.77
C ASP A 60 -15.21 -16.34 -4.09
N THR A 61 -14.28 -15.49 -4.51
CA THR A 61 -12.83 -15.69 -4.43
C THR A 61 -12.25 -14.66 -3.47
N ARG A 62 -11.04 -14.88 -2.90
CA ARG A 62 -10.55 -14.09 -1.73
C ARG A 62 -10.26 -12.63 -2.09
N ALA A 63 -11.28 -11.80 -2.06
CA ALA A 63 -11.27 -10.43 -2.54
C ALA A 63 -11.76 -9.45 -1.46
N LEU A 64 -11.09 -9.47 -0.29
CA LEU A 64 -11.26 -8.53 0.84
C LEU A 64 -12.63 -8.64 1.57
N PRO A 65 -12.80 -8.07 2.78
CA PRO A 65 -11.88 -7.86 3.90
C PRO A 65 -12.48 -8.58 5.14
N GLU A 66 -12.69 -9.88 5.05
CA GLU A 66 -13.07 -10.73 6.21
C GLU A 66 -12.03 -11.84 6.48
N ASP A 67 -11.05 -12.02 5.60
CA ASP A 67 -9.86 -12.89 5.76
C ASP A 67 -8.81 -12.28 6.75
N TYR A 68 -9.28 -11.72 7.86
CA TYR A 68 -8.40 -11.26 8.95
C TYR A 68 -7.88 -12.45 9.75
N ASN A 69 -6.57 -12.56 9.88
CA ASN A 69 -5.95 -13.56 10.75
C ASN A 69 -5.98 -13.07 12.21
N PRO A 70 -6.53 -13.83 13.18
CA PRO A 70 -6.49 -13.48 14.60
C PRO A 70 -5.10 -13.60 15.26
N ASP A 71 -4.04 -14.00 14.53
CA ASP A 71 -2.66 -14.14 15.05
C ASP A 71 -2.07 -12.83 15.64
N GLY A 72 -2.64 -11.64 15.36
CA GLY A 72 -2.31 -10.39 16.05
C GLY A 72 -2.66 -9.11 15.28
N ASP A 73 -2.80 -8.00 15.99
CA ASP A 73 -2.98 -6.66 15.42
C ASP A 73 -1.62 -5.97 15.16
N TYR A 74 -1.55 -5.15 14.11
CA TYR A 74 -0.39 -4.30 13.85
C TYR A 74 -0.63 -2.89 14.39
N GLU A 75 0.04 -2.54 15.49
CA GLU A 75 0.01 -1.20 16.08
C GLU A 75 0.92 -0.24 15.30
N GLY A 76 0.39 0.27 14.19
CA GLY A 76 1.03 1.36 13.44
C GLY A 76 1.34 2.54 14.36
N HIS A 77 2.60 2.98 14.34
CA HIS A 77 3.05 4.16 15.08
C HIS A 77 2.91 5.41 14.21
N ASP A 78 1.69 5.68 13.74
CA ASP A 78 1.43 6.83 12.86
C ASP A 78 1.80 8.14 13.55
N ALA A 79 2.71 8.89 12.93
CA ALA A 79 3.07 10.25 13.35
C ALA A 79 2.50 11.26 12.35
N VAL A 80 1.92 12.34 12.87
CA VAL A 80 1.35 13.43 12.07
C VAL A 80 2.22 14.68 12.25
N GLU A 81 2.88 15.09 11.18
CA GLU A 81 3.77 16.26 11.15
C GLU A 81 3.12 17.49 10.52
N THR A 82 2.22 17.27 9.56
CA THR A 82 1.49 18.32 8.83
C THR A 82 0.02 17.98 8.69
N LEU A 83 -0.83 19.01 8.76
CA LEU A 83 -2.27 18.98 8.47
C LEU A 83 -2.59 20.14 7.53
N ASP A 84 -2.84 19.81 6.27
CA ASP A 84 -3.31 20.75 5.24
C ASP A 84 -4.82 20.68 5.11
N VAL A 85 -5.43 21.84 4.88
CA VAL A 85 -6.87 22.01 4.74
C VAL A 85 -7.12 22.88 3.52
N TYR A 86 -7.95 22.40 2.61
CA TYR A 86 -8.45 23.14 1.46
C TYR A 86 -9.96 23.24 1.59
N MET A 87 -10.47 24.46 1.67
CA MET A 87 -11.89 24.75 1.87
C MET A 87 -12.42 25.49 0.65
N MET A 88 -13.01 24.74 -0.28
CA MET A 88 -13.57 25.26 -1.53
C MET A 88 -15.06 25.60 -1.34
N SER A 89 -15.43 26.86 -1.55
CA SER A 89 -16.82 27.27 -1.69
C SER A 89 -17.50 26.55 -2.86
N ILE A 90 -18.68 25.98 -2.63
CA ILE A 90 -19.44 25.30 -3.70
C ILE A 90 -20.09 26.31 -4.67
N ALA A 91 -20.39 27.54 -4.19
CA ALA A 91 -21.07 28.57 -4.96
C ALA A 91 -20.18 29.19 -6.05
N ASP A 92 -18.99 29.66 -5.68
CA ASP A 92 -18.10 30.46 -6.52
C ASP A 92 -16.72 29.84 -6.77
N ARG A 93 -16.44 28.67 -6.17
CA ARG A 93 -15.16 27.94 -6.27
C ARG A 93 -13.95 28.67 -5.69
N THR A 94 -14.15 29.69 -4.86
CA THR A 94 -13.08 30.27 -4.04
C THR A 94 -12.49 29.21 -3.10
N VAL A 95 -11.18 29.23 -2.88
CA VAL A 95 -10.46 28.25 -2.04
C VAL A 95 -9.71 28.98 -0.93
N GLU A 96 -10.07 28.68 0.31
CA GLU A 96 -9.31 29.03 1.50
C GLU A 96 -8.36 27.87 1.86
N THR A 97 -7.13 28.16 2.26
CA THR A 97 -6.13 27.12 2.55
C THR A 97 -5.41 27.37 3.86
N HIS A 98 -5.18 26.30 4.63
CA HIS A 98 -4.49 26.35 5.92
C HIS A 98 -3.51 25.18 6.03
N ARG A 99 -2.34 25.41 6.62
CA ARG A 99 -1.40 24.37 7.05
C ARG A 99 -1.13 24.54 8.54
N PHE A 100 -1.25 23.45 9.27
CA PHE A 100 -0.91 23.34 10.69
C PHE A 100 0.27 22.39 10.85
N THR A 101 1.17 22.66 11.79
CA THR A 101 2.35 21.83 12.09
C THR A 101 2.67 21.83 13.60
N GLY A 102 3.35 20.77 14.08
CA GLY A 102 3.79 20.67 15.47
C GLY A 102 2.66 20.90 16.47
N SER A 103 2.87 21.78 17.46
CA SER A 103 1.89 22.12 18.52
C SER A 103 0.59 22.79 18.03
N GLN A 104 0.46 23.07 16.73
CA GLN A 104 -0.82 23.48 16.13
C GLN A 104 -1.75 22.29 15.87
N ILE A 105 -1.22 21.07 15.88
CA ILE A 105 -1.94 19.80 15.73
C ILE A 105 -2.06 19.17 17.11
N THR A 106 -3.21 18.54 17.40
CA THR A 106 -3.41 17.71 18.59
C THR A 106 -4.01 16.37 18.20
N SER A 107 -3.55 15.31 18.86
CA SER A 107 -4.03 13.95 18.61
C SER A 107 -4.75 13.39 19.84
N THR A 108 -5.84 12.66 19.65
CA THR A 108 -6.56 11.99 20.74
C THR A 108 -7.10 10.65 20.22
N GLY A 109 -6.37 9.57 20.53
CA GLY A 109 -6.69 8.22 20.05
C GLY A 109 -6.48 8.10 18.54
N SER A 110 -7.58 8.05 17.78
CA SER A 110 -7.59 8.04 16.31
C SER A 110 -8.09 9.36 15.69
N VAL A 111 -8.33 10.41 16.49
CA VAL A 111 -8.77 11.72 15.98
C VAL A 111 -7.62 12.72 16.04
N VAL A 112 -7.40 13.40 14.93
CA VAL A 112 -6.49 14.54 14.79
C VAL A 112 -7.33 15.82 14.68
N SER A 113 -6.92 16.87 15.39
CA SER A 113 -7.62 18.16 15.42
C SER A 113 -6.62 19.31 15.36
N THR A 114 -7.12 20.52 15.10
CA THR A 114 -6.35 21.74 15.32
C THR A 114 -6.38 22.09 16.80
N SER A 115 -5.24 22.52 17.35
CA SER A 115 -5.11 22.87 18.78
C SER A 115 -5.96 24.07 19.20
N GLN A 116 -6.41 24.89 18.24
CA GLN A 116 -7.30 26.02 18.41
C GLN A 116 -8.29 26.09 17.23
N PRO A 117 -9.49 26.69 17.41
CA PRO A 117 -10.35 27.11 16.30
C PRO A 117 -9.66 28.11 15.38
N PHE A 118 -9.98 28.07 14.08
CA PHE A 118 -9.45 29.01 13.09
C PHE A 118 -10.56 29.64 12.26
N LYS A 119 -10.21 30.76 11.60
CA LYS A 119 -11.14 31.56 10.80
C LYS A 119 -11.35 30.96 9.41
N THR A 120 -12.57 31.07 8.91
CA THR A 120 -12.95 30.84 7.52
C THR A 120 -14.15 31.73 7.16
N THR A 121 -14.65 31.68 5.93
CA THR A 121 -15.95 32.26 5.56
C THR A 121 -17.11 31.27 5.78
N SER A 122 -18.33 31.76 5.95
CA SER A 122 -19.52 30.92 6.08
C SER A 122 -19.94 30.25 4.77
N GLY A 123 -21.02 29.46 4.80
CA GLY A 123 -21.63 28.83 3.63
C GLY A 123 -21.24 27.36 3.42
N ARG A 124 -21.68 26.80 2.28
CA ARG A 124 -21.50 25.38 1.96
C ARG A 124 -20.19 25.15 1.20
N LYS A 125 -19.31 24.32 1.75
CA LYS A 125 -17.95 24.09 1.27
C LYS A 125 -17.66 22.62 1.02
N GLN A 126 -16.95 22.33 -0.05
CA GLN A 126 -16.19 21.10 -0.23
C GLN A 126 -14.87 21.26 0.54
N VAL A 127 -14.57 20.32 1.42
CA VAL A 127 -13.34 20.32 2.23
C VAL A 127 -12.50 19.13 1.82
N HIS A 128 -11.23 19.38 1.50
CA HIS A 128 -10.20 18.35 1.31
C HIS A 128 -9.14 18.53 2.40
N ILE A 129 -8.70 17.42 2.97
CA ILE A 129 -7.68 17.39 4.02
C ILE A 129 -6.53 16.50 3.56
N VAL A 130 -5.31 16.91 3.89
CA VAL A 130 -4.10 16.11 3.72
C VAL A 130 -3.32 16.08 5.02
N LEU A 131 -3.07 14.88 5.55
CA LEU A 131 -2.07 14.69 6.60
C LEU A 131 -0.74 14.31 5.95
N ASN A 132 0.37 14.75 6.54
CA ASN A 132 1.73 14.38 6.12
C ASN A 132 2.03 14.63 4.63
N SER A 133 1.54 15.75 4.08
CA SER A 133 1.91 16.19 2.73
C SER A 133 3.43 16.41 2.65
N PRO A 134 4.16 15.76 1.73
CA PRO A 134 5.60 15.99 1.55
C PRO A 134 5.90 17.28 0.79
N SER A 135 4.88 17.87 0.15
CA SER A 135 4.98 19.12 -0.62
C SER A 135 4.60 20.35 0.23
N PRO A 136 4.99 21.57 -0.18
CA PRO A 136 4.40 22.80 0.34
C PRO A 136 2.87 22.87 0.12
N LEU A 137 2.16 23.63 0.96
CA LEU A 137 0.73 23.93 0.76
C LEU A 137 0.55 24.74 -0.54
N THR A 138 -0.42 24.37 -1.36
CA THR A 138 -0.80 25.09 -2.59
C THR A 138 -2.03 25.96 -2.35
N VAL A 139 -2.29 26.93 -3.25
CA VAL A 139 -3.50 27.78 -3.20
C VAL A 139 -4.71 27.19 -3.95
N ALA A 140 -4.50 26.08 -4.66
CA ALA A 140 -5.55 25.35 -5.38
C ALA A 140 -5.79 24.03 -4.66
N ALA A 141 -7.07 23.69 -4.44
CA ALA A 141 -7.44 22.39 -3.91
C ALA A 141 -7.06 21.28 -4.91
N PRO A 142 -6.50 20.16 -4.44
CA PRO A 142 -6.19 19.01 -5.28
C PRO A 142 -7.46 18.43 -5.89
N THR A 143 -7.36 17.85 -7.09
CA THR A 143 -8.48 17.11 -7.68
C THR A 143 -8.42 15.64 -7.30
N ASP A 144 -9.57 15.00 -7.09
CA ASP A 144 -9.64 13.59 -6.66
C ASP A 144 -8.85 12.64 -7.60
N ASN A 145 -8.76 12.99 -8.89
CA ASN A 145 -8.10 12.22 -9.95
C ASN A 145 -6.68 12.74 -10.28
N GLU A 146 -6.11 13.62 -9.45
CA GLU A 146 -4.75 14.13 -9.61
C GLU A 146 -3.73 13.01 -9.38
N LEU A 147 -2.77 12.85 -10.29
CA LEU A 147 -1.71 11.85 -10.18
C LEU A 147 -0.48 12.40 -9.45
N MET A 148 -0.15 11.80 -8.31
CA MET A 148 1.01 12.15 -7.50
C MET A 148 2.11 11.09 -7.64
N ALA A 149 3.37 11.52 -7.71
CA ALA A 149 4.51 10.62 -7.56
C ALA A 149 4.59 10.06 -6.13
N THR A 150 5.02 8.81 -5.98
CA THR A 150 5.02 8.11 -4.68
C THR A 150 6.20 8.45 -3.77
N ALA A 151 7.24 9.09 -4.30
CA ALA A 151 8.43 9.48 -3.56
C ALA A 151 8.08 10.38 -2.36
N GLY A 152 8.40 9.92 -1.15
CA GLY A 152 8.15 10.65 0.09
C GLY A 152 6.73 10.55 0.65
N LEU A 153 5.78 9.90 -0.04
CA LEU A 153 4.41 9.72 0.46
C LEU A 153 4.32 8.79 1.68
N ALA A 154 5.30 7.93 1.90
CA ALA A 154 5.40 7.09 3.08
C ALA A 154 6.87 6.90 3.47
N ARG A 155 7.21 7.13 4.74
CA ARG A 155 8.58 7.02 5.27
C ARG A 155 8.58 6.61 6.73
N MET A 156 9.65 5.92 7.13
CA MET A 156 9.95 5.69 8.54
C MET A 156 10.67 6.92 9.12
N LYS A 157 10.32 7.29 10.35
CA LYS A 157 11.02 8.30 11.15
C LYS A 157 11.41 7.70 12.49
N THR A 158 12.69 7.72 12.85
CA THR A 158 13.14 7.25 14.17
C THR A 158 13.28 8.44 15.13
N VAL A 159 12.65 8.38 16.30
CA VAL A 159 12.77 9.38 17.37
C VAL A 159 13.03 8.63 18.68
N SER A 160 14.12 8.98 19.38
CA SER A 160 14.52 8.35 20.65
C SER A 160 14.58 6.81 20.61
N GLY A 161 14.96 6.24 19.46
CA GLY A 161 15.04 4.80 19.24
C GLY A 161 13.72 4.12 18.86
N LYS A 162 12.57 4.81 18.93
CA LYS A 162 11.27 4.32 18.46
C LYS A 162 11.03 4.74 17.01
N ASN A 163 10.51 3.83 16.20
CA ASN A 163 10.15 4.09 14.81
C ASN A 163 8.70 4.55 14.69
N TYR A 164 8.45 5.48 13.78
CA TYR A 164 7.14 6.05 13.49
C TYR A 164 6.86 6.03 11.99
N ASP A 165 5.59 5.86 11.65
CA ASP A 165 5.06 5.84 10.30
C ASP A 165 4.61 7.24 9.92
N VAL A 166 5.38 7.92 9.07
CA VAL A 166 4.95 9.20 8.47
C VAL A 166 4.42 8.90 7.09
N ILE A 167 3.10 8.77 6.99
CA ILE A 167 2.38 8.39 5.77
C ILE A 167 1.41 9.50 5.40
N MET A 168 1.43 9.94 4.15
CA MET A 168 0.44 10.87 3.61
C MET A 168 -0.95 10.24 3.69
N MET A 169 -1.94 10.99 4.18
CA MET A 169 -3.33 10.53 4.21
C MET A 169 -4.20 11.58 3.54
N THR A 170 -5.18 11.14 2.73
CA THR A 170 -6.13 12.01 2.05
C THR A 170 -7.55 11.72 2.49
N GLY A 171 -8.38 12.76 2.49
CA GLY A 171 -9.78 12.69 2.90
C GLY A 171 -10.56 13.90 2.39
N SER A 172 -11.84 13.73 2.12
CA SER A 172 -12.70 14.83 1.67
C SER A 172 -14.12 14.71 2.21
N GLY A 173 -14.87 15.81 2.17
CA GLY A 173 -16.26 15.87 2.63
C GLY A 173 -16.92 17.20 2.28
N VAL A 174 -18.22 17.31 2.55
CA VAL A 174 -18.98 18.55 2.41
C VAL A 174 -19.44 19.01 3.78
N ALA A 175 -19.22 20.29 4.10
CA ALA A 175 -19.69 20.93 5.32
C ALA A 175 -20.53 22.17 4.99
N THR A 176 -21.51 22.48 5.84
CA THR A 176 -22.15 23.79 5.90
C THR A 176 -21.57 24.50 7.11
N ILE A 177 -21.05 25.71 6.90
CA ILE A 177 -20.43 26.54 7.94
C ILE A 177 -21.38 27.70 8.25
N GLU A 178 -21.80 27.83 9.50
CA GLU A 178 -22.69 28.92 9.92
C GLU A 178 -21.90 30.24 10.08
N PRO A 179 -22.49 31.41 9.75
CA PRO A 179 -21.89 32.72 9.96
C PRO A 179 -21.78 33.08 11.45
N ASP A 180 -20.97 34.09 11.76
CA ASP A 180 -20.85 34.75 13.07
C ASP A 180 -20.50 33.86 14.30
N ILE A 181 -20.15 32.59 14.10
CA ILE A 181 -19.80 31.67 15.20
C ILE A 181 -18.46 32.05 15.83
N THR A 182 -18.46 32.26 17.14
CA THR A 182 -17.25 32.63 17.91
C THR A 182 -16.39 31.41 18.28
N VAL A 183 -15.12 31.67 18.64
CA VAL A 183 -14.18 30.66 19.18
C VAL A 183 -14.78 29.86 20.35
N GLN A 184 -15.55 30.52 21.23
CA GLN A 184 -16.18 29.88 22.37
C GLN A 184 -17.32 28.93 21.96
N GLU A 185 -18.11 29.29 20.95
CA GLU A 185 -19.18 28.45 20.42
C GLU A 185 -18.63 27.24 19.65
N VAL A 186 -17.52 27.42 18.91
CA VAL A 186 -16.78 26.29 18.33
C VAL A 186 -16.28 25.33 19.42
N SER A 187 -15.74 25.87 20.52
CA SER A 187 -15.29 25.07 21.67
C SER A 187 -16.46 24.32 22.36
N ASN A 188 -17.69 24.84 22.22
CA ASN A 188 -18.92 24.19 22.68
C ASN A 188 -19.54 23.23 21.64
N GLY A 189 -18.94 23.08 20.45
CA GLY A 189 -19.32 22.10 19.42
C GLY A 189 -19.90 22.66 18.12
N ALA A 190 -20.07 23.98 17.97
CA ALA A 190 -20.51 24.59 16.72
C ALA A 190 -19.44 24.48 15.61
N ASN A 191 -19.86 24.56 14.34
CA ASN A 191 -18.94 24.67 13.19
C ASN A 191 -17.78 23.63 13.16
N ARG A 192 -18.10 22.39 13.53
CA ARG A 192 -17.15 21.27 13.60
C ARG A 192 -17.13 20.48 12.28
N VAL A 193 -16.11 20.71 11.45
CA VAL A 193 -15.90 19.96 10.20
C VAL A 193 -15.28 18.61 10.51
N SER A 194 -15.90 17.53 10.04
CA SER A 194 -15.46 16.15 10.29
C SER A 194 -15.14 15.45 8.97
N VAL A 195 -13.96 14.83 8.88
CA VAL A 195 -13.47 14.16 7.66
C VAL A 195 -12.81 12.83 8.05
N MET A 196 -13.09 11.77 7.30
CA MET A 196 -12.39 10.49 7.41
C MET A 196 -11.21 10.44 6.45
N MET A 197 -10.05 9.96 6.94
CA MET A 197 -8.82 9.88 6.18
C MET A 197 -8.54 8.47 5.70
N THR A 198 -7.81 8.34 4.59
CA THR A 198 -7.26 7.06 4.10
C THR A 198 -5.76 7.22 3.87
N ARG A 199 -4.93 6.32 4.40
CA ARG A 199 -3.48 6.27 4.12
C ARG A 199 -3.26 6.05 2.61
N THR A 200 -2.32 6.76 2.01
CA THR A 200 -1.98 6.61 0.57
C THR A 200 -1.19 5.34 0.27
N ALA A 201 -0.45 4.82 1.26
CA ALA A 201 0.38 3.63 1.14
C ALA A 201 -0.27 2.38 1.76
N SER A 202 0.21 1.23 1.31
CA SER A 202 0.04 -0.09 1.92
C SER A 202 1.35 -0.49 2.61
N ARG A 203 1.33 -1.52 3.46
CA ARG A 203 2.54 -2.12 4.04
C ARG A 203 2.57 -3.62 3.75
N ALA A 204 3.74 -4.14 3.41
CA ALA A 204 4.00 -5.57 3.30
C ALA A 204 4.95 -6.00 4.43
N ILE A 205 4.58 -7.05 5.15
CA ILE A 205 5.35 -7.65 6.24
C ILE A 205 5.67 -9.09 5.83
N VAL A 206 6.93 -9.48 5.91
CA VAL A 206 7.35 -10.85 5.56
C VAL A 206 7.99 -11.50 6.77
N THR A 207 7.52 -12.69 7.13
CA THR A 207 8.09 -13.52 8.20
C THR A 207 8.40 -14.93 7.69
N THR A 208 9.08 -15.74 8.49
CA THR A 208 9.29 -17.15 8.17
C THR A 208 9.11 -18.06 9.40
N SER A 209 8.40 -19.16 9.21
CA SER A 209 8.39 -20.32 10.10
C SER A 209 9.00 -21.57 9.43
N ALA A 210 9.63 -21.40 8.26
CA ALA A 210 10.17 -22.48 7.47
C ALA A 210 11.42 -23.11 8.08
N SER A 211 11.55 -24.43 7.92
CA SER A 211 12.83 -25.11 8.08
C SER A 211 13.85 -24.56 7.06
N PRO A 212 15.15 -24.43 7.43
CA PRO A 212 16.20 -24.10 6.48
C PRO A 212 16.49 -25.25 5.50
N ASP A 213 16.13 -26.49 5.81
CA ASP A 213 16.37 -27.66 4.96
C ASP A 213 15.55 -27.61 3.66
N ILE A 214 16.21 -27.69 2.51
CA ILE A 214 15.55 -28.06 1.24
C ILE A 214 15.74 -29.57 1.03
N LYS A 215 14.66 -30.25 0.68
CA LYS A 215 14.60 -31.70 0.49
C LYS A 215 14.25 -32.07 -0.95
N ASP A 216 14.64 -33.27 -1.36
CA ASP A 216 14.17 -33.87 -2.61
C ASP A 216 12.74 -34.45 -2.47
N ALA A 217 12.20 -34.99 -3.56
CA ALA A 217 10.88 -35.62 -3.57
C ALA A 217 10.75 -36.86 -2.65
N ASN A 218 11.86 -37.44 -2.21
CA ASN A 218 11.91 -38.57 -1.28
C ASN A 218 12.08 -38.12 0.19
N GLY A 219 12.18 -36.81 0.45
CA GLY A 219 12.41 -36.24 1.77
C GLY A 219 13.88 -36.21 2.22
N VAL A 220 14.83 -36.51 1.34
CA VAL A 220 16.27 -36.45 1.61
C VAL A 220 16.74 -35.01 1.56
N THR A 221 17.39 -34.52 2.62
CA THR A 221 17.95 -33.15 2.66
C THR A 221 19.04 -32.99 1.61
N LEU A 222 18.85 -32.04 0.70
CA LEU A 222 19.82 -31.65 -0.34
C LEU A 222 20.80 -30.60 0.17
N GLY A 223 20.39 -29.78 1.15
CA GLY A 223 21.16 -28.66 1.68
C GLY A 223 20.34 -27.72 2.54
N THR A 224 20.96 -26.63 2.97
CA THR A 224 20.32 -25.61 3.83
C THR A 224 20.27 -24.25 3.15
N LEU A 225 19.14 -23.56 3.31
CA LEU A 225 18.92 -22.18 2.91
C LEU A 225 19.18 -21.25 4.11
N SER A 226 19.86 -20.13 3.87
CA SER A 226 20.32 -19.19 4.90
C SER A 226 20.28 -17.75 4.39
N ASN A 227 20.49 -16.78 5.29
CA ASN A 227 20.56 -15.34 4.97
C ASN A 227 19.36 -14.85 4.14
N LEU A 228 18.16 -15.19 4.61
CA LEU A 228 16.92 -14.82 3.94
C LEU A 228 16.71 -13.30 3.97
N THR A 229 16.51 -12.71 2.80
CA THR A 229 16.12 -11.30 2.64
C THR A 229 14.93 -11.19 1.70
N TYR A 230 14.21 -10.06 1.75
CA TYR A 230 13.09 -9.78 0.88
C TYR A 230 13.13 -8.36 0.31
N SER A 231 12.63 -8.22 -0.91
CA SER A 231 12.22 -6.95 -1.51
C SER A 231 10.72 -6.97 -1.80
N VAL A 232 10.08 -5.80 -1.82
CA VAL A 232 8.68 -5.61 -2.20
C VAL A 232 8.64 -4.70 -3.43
N VAL A 233 8.06 -5.20 -4.52
CA VAL A 233 8.32 -4.72 -5.88
C VAL A 233 7.00 -4.64 -6.65
N GLN A 234 6.95 -3.84 -7.73
CA GLN A 234 5.77 -3.65 -8.57
C GLN A 234 4.56 -3.00 -7.86
N GLY A 235 4.78 -2.32 -6.73
CA GLY A 235 3.86 -1.23 -6.32
C GLY A 235 3.89 -0.11 -7.37
N THR A 236 2.81 0.67 -7.50
CA THR A 236 2.78 1.77 -8.47
C THR A 236 3.75 2.89 -8.12
N ASN A 237 4.31 3.57 -9.12
CA ASN A 237 5.20 4.71 -8.96
C ASN A 237 4.45 6.07 -8.87
N LYS A 238 3.13 6.04 -9.12
CA LYS A 238 2.19 7.14 -8.94
C LYS A 238 0.87 6.60 -8.41
N ILE A 239 0.15 7.44 -7.67
CA ILE A 239 -1.22 7.16 -7.21
C ILE A 239 -2.15 8.32 -7.55
N TYR A 240 -3.46 8.07 -7.53
CA TYR A 240 -4.46 9.13 -7.51
C TYR A 240 -4.56 9.76 -6.11
N PHE A 241 -4.81 11.06 -6.04
CA PHE A 241 -4.95 11.79 -4.78
C PHE A 241 -6.02 11.17 -3.87
N MET A 242 -7.22 10.91 -4.39
CA MET A 242 -8.24 10.10 -3.73
C MET A 242 -8.31 8.69 -4.34
N SER A 243 -8.77 7.71 -3.55
CA SER A 243 -9.14 6.38 -4.07
C SER A 243 -10.18 6.52 -5.19
N GLN A 244 -9.92 5.91 -6.33
CA GLN A 244 -10.83 5.95 -7.48
C GLN A 244 -11.98 4.94 -7.33
N ALA A 245 -13.08 5.19 -8.03
CA ALA A 245 -14.17 4.22 -8.18
C ALA A 245 -13.64 2.91 -8.77
N ASN A 246 -14.19 1.78 -8.32
CA ASN A 246 -13.75 0.43 -8.68
C ASN A 246 -12.25 0.14 -8.42
N TYR A 247 -11.61 0.94 -7.55
CA TYR A 247 -10.20 0.79 -7.16
C TYR A 247 -9.20 0.92 -8.31
N VAL A 248 -9.52 1.68 -9.36
CA VAL A 248 -8.62 1.94 -10.50
C VAL A 248 -7.33 2.63 -10.03
N THR A 249 -6.18 2.00 -10.28
CA THR A 249 -4.85 2.56 -9.95
C THR A 249 -4.12 3.10 -11.18
N TRP A 250 -3.01 3.80 -10.98
CA TRP A 250 -2.09 4.09 -12.10
C TRP A 250 -1.65 2.77 -12.76
N GLY A 251 -1.74 2.69 -14.09
CA GLY A 251 -1.43 1.47 -14.82
C GLY A 251 -2.50 0.36 -14.79
N PHE A 252 -3.73 0.62 -14.31
CA PHE A 252 -4.81 -0.38 -14.25
C PHE A 252 -5.05 -1.17 -15.54
N ASP A 253 -5.05 -0.48 -16.69
CA ASP A 253 -5.24 -1.10 -18.01
C ASP A 253 -3.96 -1.70 -18.62
N TYR A 254 -2.80 -1.57 -17.96
CA TYR A 254 -1.54 -2.08 -18.50
C TYR A 254 -1.43 -3.60 -18.31
N VAL A 255 -1.58 -4.33 -19.41
CA VAL A 255 -1.31 -5.77 -19.49
C VAL A 255 -0.04 -5.97 -20.34
N PRO A 256 1.08 -6.45 -19.74
CA PRO A 256 2.37 -6.50 -20.42
C PRO A 256 2.37 -7.50 -21.59
N ILE A 257 3.10 -7.16 -22.64
CA ILE A 257 3.40 -8.06 -23.76
C ILE A 257 4.91 -8.20 -23.94
N ALA A 258 5.34 -9.29 -24.59
CA ALA A 258 6.77 -9.65 -24.68
C ALA A 258 7.64 -8.56 -25.35
N SER A 259 7.06 -7.76 -26.25
CA SER A 259 7.75 -6.70 -26.98
C SER A 259 7.83 -5.37 -26.25
N ASP A 260 7.12 -5.20 -25.12
CA ASP A 260 6.95 -3.89 -24.48
C ASP A 260 7.34 -3.87 -22.99
N TYR A 261 7.33 -5.01 -22.30
CA TYR A 261 7.60 -5.07 -20.86
C TYR A 261 8.91 -4.37 -20.45
N ALA A 262 9.99 -4.60 -21.20
CA ALA A 262 11.33 -4.05 -20.95
C ALA A 262 11.44 -2.52 -21.09
N THR A 263 10.43 -1.84 -21.65
CA THR A 263 10.44 -0.38 -21.88
C THR A 263 9.22 0.33 -21.27
N THR A 264 8.08 -0.35 -21.18
CA THR A 264 6.81 0.24 -20.70
C THR A 264 6.64 0.13 -19.19
N ALA A 265 6.96 -1.01 -18.57
CA ALA A 265 6.50 -1.30 -17.19
C ALA A 265 7.05 -0.35 -16.10
N SER A 266 8.25 0.20 -16.29
CA SER A 266 8.83 1.24 -15.42
C SER A 266 8.09 2.59 -15.47
N THR A 267 7.19 2.79 -16.44
CA THR A 267 6.25 3.92 -16.48
C THR A 267 5.21 3.84 -15.35
N TYR A 268 4.86 2.62 -14.93
CA TYR A 268 3.80 2.37 -13.96
C TYR A 268 4.29 1.94 -12.59
N TYR A 269 5.40 1.19 -12.52
CA TYR A 269 5.80 0.46 -11.33
C TYR A 269 7.16 0.88 -10.78
N ASP A 270 7.31 0.76 -9.46
CA ASP A 270 8.61 0.89 -8.80
C ASP A 270 9.33 -0.47 -8.65
N TYR A 271 10.64 -0.42 -8.88
CA TYR A 271 11.58 -1.53 -8.79
C TYR A 271 12.75 -1.22 -7.84
N SER A 272 12.80 -0.02 -7.23
CA SER A 272 13.92 0.48 -6.44
C SER A 272 14.32 -0.44 -5.27
N ASP A 273 13.33 -1.04 -4.63
CA ASP A 273 13.51 -1.90 -3.44
C ASP A 273 14.27 -3.21 -3.73
N LEU A 274 14.38 -3.63 -5.01
CA LEU A 274 15.22 -4.75 -5.41
C LEU A 274 16.69 -4.55 -5.02
N SER A 275 17.15 -3.30 -4.94
CA SER A 275 18.52 -2.93 -4.59
C SER A 275 18.74 -2.73 -3.08
N THR A 276 17.66 -2.70 -2.28
CA THR A 276 17.70 -2.45 -0.82
C THR A 276 16.88 -3.50 -0.02
N PRO A 277 17.14 -4.80 -0.22
CA PRO A 277 16.39 -5.85 0.47
C PRO A 277 16.60 -5.84 1.99
N SER A 278 15.56 -6.22 2.73
CA SER A 278 15.59 -6.32 4.19
C SER A 278 15.66 -7.78 4.65
N ALA A 279 16.22 -8.06 5.82
CA ALA A 279 16.24 -9.41 6.38
C ALA A 279 14.82 -9.91 6.69
N ILE A 280 14.57 -11.21 6.53
CA ILE A 280 13.29 -11.83 6.93
C ILE A 280 13.39 -12.30 8.39
N PRO A 281 12.61 -11.71 9.33
CA PRO A 281 12.52 -12.20 10.71
C PRO A 281 11.75 -13.52 10.82
N ALA A 282 11.99 -14.27 11.89
CA ALA A 282 11.16 -15.43 12.23
C ALA A 282 9.71 -14.99 12.56
N LYS A 283 8.72 -15.84 12.28
CA LYS A 283 7.32 -15.61 12.68
C LYS A 283 7.24 -15.48 14.21
N PRO A 284 6.69 -14.38 14.76
CA PRO A 284 6.54 -14.24 16.20
C PRO A 284 5.59 -15.29 16.79
N VAL A 285 5.88 -15.74 18.01
CA VAL A 285 5.07 -16.72 18.77
C VAL A 285 4.28 -16.09 19.93
N ALA A 286 4.46 -14.79 20.18
CA ALA A 286 3.75 -14.03 21.19
C ALA A 286 2.76 -13.06 20.52
N ALA A 287 1.61 -12.80 21.16
CA ALA A 287 0.52 -12.01 20.60
C ALA A 287 0.94 -10.58 20.18
N ASP A 288 1.78 -9.92 20.98
CA ASP A 288 2.30 -8.58 20.66
C ASP A 288 3.42 -8.57 19.61
N GLY A 289 3.92 -9.74 19.20
CA GLY A 289 5.12 -9.87 18.38
C GLY A 289 5.00 -9.30 16.96
N TYR A 290 3.77 -9.09 16.46
CA TYR A 290 3.52 -8.47 15.16
C TYR A 290 3.61 -6.94 15.18
N LYS A 291 3.38 -6.31 16.34
CA LYS A 291 3.15 -4.85 16.48
C LYS A 291 4.30 -4.01 15.97
N GLU A 292 5.53 -4.48 16.14
CA GLU A 292 6.76 -3.77 15.77
C GLU A 292 7.50 -4.43 14.58
N LEU A 293 6.90 -5.39 13.88
CA LEU A 293 7.59 -6.07 12.78
C LEU A 293 8.00 -5.07 11.67
N PRO A 294 9.26 -5.14 11.20
CA PRO A 294 9.72 -4.28 10.11
C PRO A 294 9.04 -4.71 8.80
N GLY A 295 8.08 -3.90 8.36
CA GLY A 295 7.48 -3.98 7.03
C GLY A 295 8.13 -3.00 6.06
N LYS A 296 7.83 -3.16 4.76
CA LYS A 296 8.13 -2.19 3.71
C LYS A 296 6.84 -1.53 3.23
N PHE A 297 6.90 -0.25 2.89
CA PHE A 297 5.78 0.43 2.24
C PHE A 297 5.74 0.08 0.75
N LEU A 298 4.53 0.04 0.21
CA LEU A 298 4.28 0.05 -1.24
C LEU A 298 2.99 0.82 -1.52
N PHE A 299 2.70 1.04 -2.79
CA PHE A 299 1.50 1.73 -3.24
C PHE A 299 0.57 0.80 -3.99
N GLU A 300 -0.71 1.18 -4.02
CA GLU A 300 -1.80 0.42 -4.63
C GLU A 300 -1.47 -0.07 -6.05
N ASN A 301 -1.86 -1.30 -6.34
CA ASN A 301 -1.68 -1.96 -7.62
C ASN A 301 -2.91 -2.84 -7.86
N THR A 302 -3.74 -2.47 -8.82
CA THR A 302 -4.90 -3.27 -9.21
C THR A 302 -5.01 -3.34 -10.73
N HIS A 303 -5.69 -4.38 -11.17
CA HIS A 303 -6.06 -4.66 -12.56
C HIS A 303 -7.46 -5.28 -12.57
N THR A 304 -8.07 -5.37 -13.76
CA THR A 304 -9.33 -6.10 -13.96
C THR A 304 -9.22 -7.54 -13.48
N LEU A 305 -10.11 -7.94 -12.55
CA LEU A 305 -10.19 -9.31 -12.08
C LEU A 305 -10.62 -10.27 -13.21
N GLY A 306 -10.17 -11.52 -13.14
CA GLY A 306 -10.74 -12.59 -13.94
C GLY A 306 -10.13 -13.96 -13.61
N GLU A 307 -10.48 -14.97 -14.39
CA GLU A 307 -9.90 -16.31 -14.28
C GLU A 307 -9.02 -16.62 -15.50
N ASN A 308 -7.95 -17.39 -15.30
CA ASN A 308 -7.09 -17.87 -16.39
C ASN A 308 -6.59 -16.70 -17.28
N ARG A 309 -6.86 -16.73 -18.60
CA ARG A 309 -6.47 -15.68 -19.55
C ARG A 309 -7.32 -14.41 -19.46
N ALA A 310 -8.47 -14.43 -18.78
CA ALA A 310 -9.35 -13.28 -18.64
C ALA A 310 -8.94 -12.33 -17.51
N SER A 311 -8.15 -12.80 -16.53
CA SER A 311 -7.50 -11.91 -15.56
C SER A 311 -6.54 -10.94 -16.27
N HIS A 312 -6.55 -9.66 -15.90
CA HIS A 312 -5.55 -8.70 -16.36
C HIS A 312 -4.28 -8.70 -15.47
N TYR A 313 -4.27 -9.40 -14.33
CA TYR A 313 -3.06 -9.62 -13.55
C TYR A 313 -2.11 -10.55 -14.30
N LYS A 314 -0.85 -10.15 -14.37
CA LYS A 314 0.28 -10.81 -15.02
C LYS A 314 1.51 -10.65 -14.15
N LYS A 315 2.46 -11.59 -14.23
CA LYS A 315 3.65 -11.53 -13.35
C LYS A 315 4.43 -10.21 -13.46
N GLY A 316 4.45 -9.59 -14.65
CA GLY A 316 5.09 -8.31 -14.93
C GLY A 316 4.28 -7.04 -14.63
N ASN A 317 3.02 -7.15 -14.17
CA ASN A 317 2.26 -5.97 -13.73
C ASN A 317 1.80 -6.03 -12.26
N THR A 318 1.85 -7.20 -11.64
CA THR A 318 1.32 -7.41 -10.28
C THR A 318 2.40 -7.24 -9.21
N ALA A 319 2.08 -6.56 -8.10
CA ALA A 319 3.01 -6.41 -6.99
C ALA A 319 3.46 -7.77 -6.41
N TYR A 320 4.76 -7.91 -6.13
CA TYR A 320 5.35 -9.16 -5.64
C TYR A 320 6.41 -8.95 -4.55
N ILE A 321 6.60 -9.98 -3.74
CA ILE A 321 7.72 -10.13 -2.83
C ILE A 321 8.78 -10.99 -3.52
N LEU A 322 10.01 -10.50 -3.61
CA LEU A 322 11.18 -11.29 -4.02
C LEU A 322 11.96 -11.71 -2.78
N VAL A 323 11.88 -12.99 -2.43
CA VAL A 323 12.70 -13.60 -1.38
C VAL A 323 14.02 -14.04 -1.99
N ARG A 324 15.13 -13.65 -1.36
CA ARG A 324 16.48 -14.11 -1.70
C ARG A 324 17.06 -14.92 -0.55
N GLY A 325 17.89 -15.89 -0.87
CA GLY A 325 18.65 -16.64 0.13
C GLY A 325 19.93 -17.23 -0.44
N LYS A 326 20.76 -17.77 0.46
CA LYS A 326 21.95 -18.56 0.12
C LYS A 326 21.70 -20.02 0.44
N PHE A 327 21.59 -20.85 -0.60
CA PHE A 327 21.55 -22.31 -0.48
C PHE A 327 22.96 -22.89 -0.44
N THR A 328 23.19 -23.83 0.47
CA THR A 328 24.44 -24.59 0.58
C THR A 328 24.11 -26.09 0.52
N PRO A 329 24.44 -26.80 -0.58
CA PRO A 329 24.18 -28.23 -0.67
C PRO A 329 25.07 -29.03 0.28
N ILE A 330 24.58 -30.17 0.78
CA ILE A 330 25.42 -31.14 1.49
C ILE A 330 26.32 -31.88 0.50
N ALA A 331 27.50 -32.33 0.95
CA ALA A 331 28.45 -33.03 0.09
C ALA A 331 27.84 -34.27 -0.60
N ALA A 332 26.93 -34.99 0.07
CA ALA A 332 26.25 -36.17 -0.48
C ALA A 332 25.24 -35.85 -1.61
N ALA A 333 24.82 -34.57 -1.76
CA ALA A 333 23.93 -34.14 -2.83
C ALA A 333 24.69 -33.72 -4.10
N ILE A 334 26.01 -33.54 -4.02
CA ILE A 334 26.88 -33.18 -5.16
C ILE A 334 27.21 -34.45 -5.94
N ALA A 335 26.58 -34.64 -7.10
CA ALA A 335 26.56 -35.88 -7.85
C ALA A 335 27.93 -36.31 -8.41
N ASP A 336 28.83 -35.36 -8.65
CA ASP A 336 30.22 -35.60 -9.07
C ASP A 336 31.22 -35.66 -7.89
N GLY A 337 30.75 -35.45 -6.65
CA GLY A 337 31.59 -35.44 -5.44
C GLY A 337 32.64 -34.31 -5.38
N GLY A 338 32.60 -33.35 -6.33
CA GLY A 338 33.58 -32.28 -6.44
C GLY A 338 33.38 -31.16 -5.40
N ALA A 339 34.44 -30.39 -5.17
CA ALA A 339 34.41 -29.24 -4.26
C ALA A 339 33.81 -28.00 -4.94
N LEU A 340 32.90 -27.29 -4.26
CA LEU A 340 32.31 -26.06 -4.77
C LEU A 340 33.29 -24.88 -4.71
N VAL A 341 33.38 -24.10 -5.79
CA VAL A 341 34.17 -22.86 -5.82
C VAL A 341 33.31 -21.70 -5.30
N ASN A 342 33.71 -21.07 -4.20
CA ASN A 342 32.97 -19.96 -3.55
C ASN A 342 31.50 -20.27 -3.20
N GLY A 343 31.15 -21.55 -3.06
CA GLY A 343 29.76 -22.01 -2.85
C GLY A 343 28.88 -21.97 -4.11
N THR A 344 29.43 -21.66 -5.29
CA THR A 344 28.73 -21.83 -6.56
C THR A 344 28.55 -23.33 -6.85
N PHE A 345 27.34 -23.71 -7.26
CA PHE A 345 27.02 -25.04 -7.76
C PHE A 345 26.17 -24.93 -9.04
N TYR A 346 26.01 -26.06 -9.72
CA TYR A 346 25.33 -26.16 -11.01
C TYR A 346 24.22 -27.19 -10.94
N VAL A 347 23.08 -26.96 -11.60
CA VAL A 347 21.99 -27.95 -11.68
C VAL A 347 21.71 -28.32 -13.12
N GLY A 348 21.75 -29.62 -13.42
CA GLY A 348 21.39 -30.15 -14.73
C GLY A 348 19.87 -30.09 -14.96
N GLN A 349 19.42 -29.53 -16.09
CA GLN A 349 17.99 -29.45 -16.40
C GLN A 349 17.36 -30.83 -16.63
N THR A 350 18.13 -31.78 -17.16
CA THR A 350 17.61 -33.10 -17.58
C THR A 350 17.56 -34.09 -16.42
N ASP A 351 18.54 -34.06 -15.51
CA ASP A 351 18.65 -34.99 -14.39
C ASP A 351 18.25 -34.40 -13.02
N GLY A 352 18.13 -33.07 -12.92
CA GLY A 352 17.84 -32.35 -11.68
C GLY A 352 18.96 -32.40 -10.63
N LYS A 353 20.15 -32.90 -10.98
CA LYS A 353 21.24 -33.15 -10.04
C LYS A 353 22.13 -31.92 -9.84
N ILE A 354 22.70 -31.82 -8.65
CA ILE A 354 23.64 -30.77 -8.26
C ILE A 354 25.06 -31.23 -8.59
N TYR A 355 25.83 -30.36 -9.25
CA TYR A 355 27.21 -30.60 -9.69
C TYR A 355 28.16 -29.50 -9.21
N SER A 356 29.43 -29.85 -8.99
CA SER A 356 30.48 -28.89 -8.64
C SER A 356 30.89 -27.98 -9.80
N SER A 357 30.69 -28.42 -11.04
CA SER A 357 31.00 -27.67 -12.26
C SER A 357 30.01 -27.92 -13.39
N LYS A 358 29.85 -26.94 -14.28
CA LYS A 358 29.09 -27.08 -15.54
C LYS A 358 29.61 -28.23 -16.40
N SER A 359 30.93 -28.41 -16.48
CA SER A 359 31.55 -29.50 -17.23
C SER A 359 31.21 -30.88 -16.67
N ALA A 360 31.10 -31.04 -15.34
CA ALA A 360 30.66 -32.28 -14.74
C ALA A 360 29.20 -32.60 -15.09
N ALA A 361 28.30 -31.61 -15.04
CA ALA A 361 26.91 -31.77 -15.46
C ALA A 361 26.79 -32.17 -16.95
N GLN A 362 27.53 -31.52 -17.84
CA GLN A 362 27.55 -31.83 -19.29
C GLN A 362 28.25 -33.17 -19.61
N THR A 363 29.13 -33.66 -18.72
CA THR A 363 29.73 -35.00 -18.82
C THR A 363 28.75 -36.09 -18.37
N ALA A 364 27.94 -35.82 -17.33
CA ALA A 364 26.95 -36.76 -16.82
C ALA A 364 25.75 -36.92 -17.76
N VAL A 365 25.29 -35.83 -18.40
CA VAL A 365 24.28 -35.87 -19.47
C VAL A 365 24.71 -34.95 -20.61
N GLN A 366 25.01 -35.55 -21.76
CA GLN A 366 25.48 -34.81 -22.94
C GLN A 366 24.44 -33.80 -23.40
N ASN A 367 24.89 -32.57 -23.72
CA ASN A 367 24.07 -31.45 -24.21
C ASN A 367 22.96 -30.96 -23.27
N GLN A 368 22.93 -31.36 -21.99
CA GLN A 368 21.93 -30.79 -21.07
C GLN A 368 22.18 -29.30 -20.81
N LYS A 369 21.10 -28.54 -20.66
CA LYS A 369 21.16 -27.19 -20.10
C LYS A 369 21.52 -27.25 -18.62
N VAL A 370 22.19 -26.22 -18.12
CA VAL A 370 22.75 -26.17 -16.77
C VAL A 370 22.54 -24.79 -16.17
N SER A 371 21.79 -24.71 -15.07
CA SER A 371 21.66 -23.47 -14.30
C SER A 371 22.85 -23.26 -13.36
N ALA A 372 23.40 -22.05 -13.34
CA ALA A 372 24.49 -21.67 -12.44
C ALA A 372 23.98 -20.90 -11.21
N TYR A 373 24.10 -21.50 -10.02
CA TYR A 373 23.72 -20.89 -8.75
C TYR A 373 24.93 -20.21 -8.12
N GLU A 374 25.28 -19.04 -8.64
CA GLU A 374 26.48 -18.29 -8.22
C GLU A 374 26.46 -18.01 -6.71
N LYS A 375 27.51 -18.43 -6.01
CA LYS A 375 27.67 -18.33 -4.54
C LYS A 375 26.51 -18.94 -3.74
N GLY A 376 25.70 -19.78 -4.37
CA GLY A 376 24.47 -20.37 -3.82
C GLY A 376 23.25 -19.45 -3.81
N LYS A 377 23.25 -18.34 -4.57
CA LYS A 377 22.11 -17.41 -4.64
C LYS A 377 20.85 -18.14 -5.12
N MET A 378 19.74 -17.92 -4.42
CA MET A 378 18.45 -18.55 -4.66
C MET A 378 17.32 -17.52 -4.57
N LEU A 379 16.37 -17.54 -5.52
CA LEU A 379 15.26 -16.58 -5.59
C LEU A 379 13.89 -17.27 -5.55
N TYR A 380 12.95 -16.70 -4.79
CA TYR A 380 11.56 -17.15 -4.70
C TYR A 380 10.60 -15.96 -4.77
N PHE A 381 9.40 -16.18 -5.29
CA PHE A 381 8.39 -15.15 -5.52
C PHE A 381 7.14 -15.45 -4.69
N ALA A 382 6.50 -14.42 -4.14
CA ALA A 382 5.17 -14.49 -3.55
C ALA A 382 4.32 -13.29 -3.96
N TRP A 383 3.04 -13.54 -4.21
CA TRP A 383 2.04 -12.49 -4.44
C TRP A 383 1.52 -11.96 -3.10
N LEU A 384 1.24 -10.66 -3.00
CA LEU A 384 0.88 -10.03 -1.72
C LEU A 384 -0.55 -10.32 -1.25
N ASN A 385 -1.47 -10.66 -2.17
CA ASN A 385 -2.88 -10.84 -1.86
C ASN A 385 -3.58 -11.83 -2.83
N PRO A 386 -3.08 -13.08 -2.97
CA PRO A 386 -3.61 -14.03 -3.94
C PRO A 386 -5.07 -14.41 -3.64
N ASP A 387 -5.94 -14.26 -4.65
CA ASP A 387 -7.34 -14.68 -4.61
C ASP A 387 -7.53 -16.18 -4.34
N ASN A 388 -6.53 -16.97 -4.69
CA ASN A 388 -6.38 -18.39 -4.33
C ASN A 388 -4.90 -18.70 -4.06
N ILE A 389 -4.57 -19.25 -2.88
CA ILE A 389 -3.17 -19.55 -2.49
C ILE A 389 -2.52 -20.61 -3.40
N GLN A 390 -3.28 -21.58 -3.92
CA GLN A 390 -2.74 -22.69 -4.72
C GLN A 390 -2.65 -22.36 -6.22
N SER A 391 -3.64 -21.64 -6.75
CA SER A 391 -3.72 -21.28 -8.17
C SER A 391 -4.24 -19.84 -8.33
N PRO A 392 -3.44 -18.83 -7.96
CA PRO A 392 -3.87 -17.44 -8.02
C PRO A 392 -4.07 -16.98 -9.47
N TYR A 393 -5.13 -16.23 -9.70
CA TYR A 393 -5.32 -15.45 -10.93
C TYR A 393 -5.30 -13.94 -10.68
N ASN A 394 -5.51 -13.50 -9.44
CA ASN A 394 -5.59 -12.08 -9.09
C ASN A 394 -4.83 -11.80 -7.79
N SER A 395 -4.23 -10.61 -7.65
CA SER A 395 -3.58 -10.19 -6.40
C SER A 395 -3.64 -8.67 -6.18
N PRO A 396 -4.83 -8.10 -5.92
CA PRO A 396 -5.00 -6.65 -5.73
C PRO A 396 -4.29 -6.14 -4.47
N VAL A 397 -3.50 -5.09 -4.61
CA VAL A 397 -2.95 -4.28 -3.52
C VAL A 397 -3.73 -2.98 -3.43
N LEU A 398 -4.40 -2.72 -2.31
CA LEU A 398 -5.10 -1.47 -2.01
C LEU A 398 -4.35 -0.67 -0.95
N ARG A 399 -4.40 0.66 -1.08
CA ARG A 399 -3.90 1.59 -0.05
C ARG A 399 -4.54 1.33 1.31
N ASN A 400 -3.89 1.74 2.40
CA ASN A 400 -4.36 1.56 3.78
C ASN A 400 -4.58 0.09 4.22
N ASN A 401 -3.86 -0.86 3.61
CA ASN A 401 -3.88 -2.28 3.99
C ASN A 401 -2.48 -2.79 4.38
N ILE A 402 -2.43 -3.79 5.26
CA ILE A 402 -1.22 -4.51 5.63
C ILE A 402 -1.30 -5.94 5.09
N TYR A 403 -0.36 -6.30 4.22
CA TYR A 403 -0.21 -7.64 3.65
C TYR A 403 0.89 -8.39 4.41
N HIS A 404 0.51 -9.32 5.27
CA HIS A 404 1.44 -10.18 5.99
C HIS A 404 1.58 -11.54 5.31
N VAL A 405 2.81 -11.87 4.90
CA VAL A 405 3.18 -13.10 4.21
C VAL A 405 4.16 -13.88 5.09
N ASN A 406 3.73 -15.03 5.62
CA ASN A 406 4.61 -15.95 6.33
C ASN A 406 5.10 -17.06 5.40
N ILE A 407 6.41 -17.28 5.35
CA ILE A 407 7.00 -18.40 4.62
C ILE A 407 6.94 -19.67 5.46
N ASN A 408 6.18 -20.66 4.96
CA ASN A 408 5.95 -21.94 5.64
C ASN A 408 6.99 -22.99 5.30
N SER A 409 7.42 -23.06 4.03
CA SER A 409 8.41 -24.03 3.56
C SER A 409 9.00 -23.67 2.20
N PHE A 410 10.19 -24.21 1.91
CA PHE A 410 10.80 -24.22 0.59
C PHE A 410 10.68 -25.64 0.02
N ALA A 411 9.96 -25.79 -1.10
CA ALA A 411 9.58 -27.09 -1.66
C ALA A 411 10.61 -27.65 -2.65
N ARG A 412 11.49 -26.80 -3.19
CA ARG A 412 12.55 -27.13 -4.16
C ARG A 412 13.54 -25.97 -4.26
N LEU A 413 14.60 -26.14 -5.06
CA LEU A 413 15.47 -25.03 -5.45
C LEU A 413 14.67 -23.97 -6.24
N GLY A 414 14.82 -22.70 -5.86
CA GLY A 414 14.29 -21.52 -6.54
C GLY A 414 15.07 -21.12 -7.80
N MET A 415 14.90 -19.88 -8.25
CA MET A 415 15.50 -19.37 -9.50
C MET A 415 16.90 -18.78 -9.29
N THR A 416 17.69 -18.71 -10.37
CA THR A 416 19.01 -18.06 -10.42
C THR A 416 18.93 -16.55 -10.70
N TRP A 417 17.88 -16.08 -11.37
CA TRP A 417 17.69 -14.69 -11.79
C TRP A 417 16.22 -14.24 -11.80
N ASN A 418 16.00 -12.92 -11.80
CA ASN A 418 14.69 -12.29 -11.80
C ASN A 418 14.29 -11.81 -13.21
N PRO A 419 13.30 -12.43 -13.88
CA PRO A 419 12.79 -11.98 -15.17
C PRO A 419 11.72 -10.88 -15.05
N LEU A 420 11.32 -10.52 -13.83
CA LEU A 420 10.34 -9.47 -13.52
C LEU A 420 11.03 -8.15 -13.18
N TYR A 421 12.03 -7.79 -13.98
CA TYR A 421 12.67 -6.48 -14.01
C TYR A 421 12.61 -5.96 -15.46
N PRO A 422 12.21 -4.69 -15.70
CA PRO A 422 12.00 -4.16 -17.05
C PRO A 422 13.33 -3.77 -17.71
N GLU A 423 14.03 -4.77 -18.25
CA GLU A 423 15.20 -4.59 -19.12
C GLU A 423 15.23 -5.70 -20.20
N ASP A 424 16.05 -5.55 -21.23
CA ASP A 424 16.39 -6.69 -22.10
C ASP A 424 17.28 -7.67 -21.31
N PRO A 425 16.83 -8.92 -21.06
CA PRO A 425 17.60 -9.88 -20.26
C PRO A 425 18.91 -10.32 -20.91
N ASN A 426 19.21 -9.88 -22.15
CA ASN A 426 20.47 -10.15 -22.86
C ASN A 426 21.38 -8.91 -22.94
N THR A 427 21.05 -7.81 -22.25
CA THR A 427 21.91 -6.63 -22.15
C THR A 427 23.27 -6.98 -21.53
N THR A 428 24.34 -6.32 -22.00
CA THR A 428 25.70 -6.53 -21.50
C THR A 428 26.00 -5.78 -20.20
N ASN A 429 25.19 -4.78 -19.87
CA ASN A 429 25.28 -3.98 -18.64
C ASN A 429 23.91 -3.94 -17.94
N PRO A 430 23.48 -5.03 -17.30
CA PRO A 430 22.17 -5.09 -16.65
C PRO A 430 22.10 -4.17 -15.42
N ALA A 431 20.92 -3.57 -15.22
CA ALA A 431 20.60 -2.79 -14.04
C ALA A 431 19.85 -3.62 -12.99
N ASN A 432 19.22 -4.72 -13.40
CA ASN A 432 18.62 -5.73 -12.53
C ASN A 432 19.66 -6.26 -11.52
N PRO A 433 19.39 -6.20 -10.19
CA PRO A 433 20.26 -6.80 -9.17
C PRO A 433 20.40 -8.33 -9.29
N ASP A 434 19.46 -8.97 -10.00
CA ASP A 434 19.41 -10.41 -10.24
C ASP A 434 19.32 -10.73 -11.73
N PRO A 435 20.36 -10.39 -12.52
CA PRO A 435 20.32 -10.47 -13.98
C PRO A 435 20.42 -11.92 -14.47
N LYS A 436 19.98 -12.15 -15.71
CA LYS A 436 20.11 -13.44 -16.40
C LYS A 436 21.59 -13.86 -16.46
N PRO A 437 21.95 -15.10 -16.10
CA PRO A 437 23.31 -15.61 -16.26
C PRO A 437 23.73 -15.56 -17.73
N LEU A 438 24.93 -15.04 -18.01
CA LEU A 438 25.52 -14.97 -19.35
C LEU A 438 26.09 -16.34 -19.77
N ASN A 439 25.19 -17.31 -19.88
CA ASN A 439 25.46 -18.72 -20.12
C ASN A 439 24.55 -19.22 -21.27
N PRO A 440 25.09 -19.59 -22.45
CA PRO A 440 24.28 -20.05 -23.58
C PRO A 440 23.43 -21.29 -23.27
N GLU A 441 23.90 -22.13 -22.34
CA GLU A 441 23.21 -23.32 -21.87
C GLU A 441 22.39 -23.09 -20.59
N GLU A 442 22.09 -21.84 -20.21
CA GLU A 442 21.13 -21.56 -19.14
C GLU A 442 19.72 -22.05 -19.57
N PRO A 443 19.00 -22.78 -18.70
CA PRO A 443 17.58 -23.04 -18.85
C PRO A 443 16.77 -21.77 -19.11
N GLU A 444 15.64 -21.95 -19.81
CA GLU A 444 14.64 -20.89 -19.86
C GLU A 444 14.02 -20.72 -18.47
N ASN A 445 13.82 -19.48 -18.04
CA ASN A 445 13.21 -19.21 -16.74
C ASN A 445 11.71 -19.52 -16.82
N PRO A 446 11.14 -20.38 -15.96
CA PRO A 446 9.71 -20.71 -15.97
C PRO A 446 8.80 -19.56 -15.46
N ILE A 447 9.36 -18.35 -15.32
CA ILE A 447 8.65 -17.12 -15.01
C ILE A 447 8.87 -16.16 -16.19
N SER A 448 7.77 -15.76 -16.82
CA SER A 448 7.73 -14.69 -17.82
C SER A 448 6.79 -13.57 -17.34
N PRO A 449 7.10 -12.29 -17.62
CA PRO A 449 6.25 -11.16 -17.22
C PRO A 449 4.83 -11.21 -17.82
N ILE A 450 4.62 -11.94 -18.91
CA ILE A 450 3.32 -12.09 -19.58
C ILE A 450 2.49 -13.29 -19.09
N ASP A 451 3.00 -14.05 -18.13
CA ASP A 451 2.28 -15.20 -17.58
C ASP A 451 1.15 -14.76 -16.63
N PRO A 452 0.09 -15.58 -16.44
CA PRO A 452 -0.80 -15.45 -15.29
C PRO A 452 -0.04 -15.66 -13.96
N LEU A 453 -0.64 -15.28 -12.84
CA LEU A 453 0.00 -15.40 -11.52
C LEU A 453 0.23 -16.85 -11.06
N THR A 454 -0.56 -17.79 -11.58
CA THR A 454 -0.44 -19.23 -11.32
C THR A 454 0.95 -19.73 -11.71
N VAL A 455 1.51 -20.60 -10.87
CA VAL A 455 2.76 -21.33 -11.15
C VAL A 455 2.44 -22.80 -11.41
N GLU A 456 3.09 -23.41 -12.40
CA GLU A 456 2.94 -24.85 -12.67
C GLU A 456 3.48 -25.71 -11.52
N HIS A 457 4.39 -25.14 -10.72
CA HIS A 457 5.14 -25.81 -9.67
C HIS A 457 5.28 -24.92 -8.45
N THR A 458 4.95 -25.44 -7.26
CA THR A 458 5.21 -24.75 -5.98
C THR A 458 6.71 -24.77 -5.68
N TYR A 459 7.31 -23.57 -5.55
CA TYR A 459 8.71 -23.39 -5.12
C TYR A 459 8.82 -23.07 -3.63
N MET A 460 7.90 -22.27 -3.13
CA MET A 460 7.79 -21.80 -1.75
C MET A 460 6.31 -21.83 -1.38
N THR A 461 5.99 -22.29 -0.17
CA THR A 461 4.63 -22.24 0.37
C THR A 461 4.56 -21.07 1.35
N VAL A 462 3.53 -20.25 1.22
CA VAL A 462 3.28 -19.10 2.09
C VAL A 462 1.84 -19.11 2.60
N ASP A 463 1.64 -18.57 3.80
CA ASP A 463 0.33 -18.07 4.23
C ASP A 463 0.31 -16.56 3.99
N VAL A 464 -0.82 -16.08 3.45
CA VAL A 464 -1.07 -14.66 3.26
C VAL A 464 -2.28 -14.26 4.10
N SER A 465 -2.14 -13.15 4.81
CA SER A 465 -3.18 -12.57 5.67
C SER A 465 -3.18 -11.05 5.53
N VAL A 466 -4.37 -10.45 5.51
CA VAL A 466 -4.50 -9.00 5.67
C VAL A 466 -4.63 -8.70 7.16
N LEU A 467 -3.77 -7.84 7.69
CA LEU A 467 -3.81 -7.45 9.11
C LEU A 467 -4.57 -6.14 9.31
N ASN A 468 -5.18 -5.98 10.48
CA ASN A 468 -5.68 -4.69 10.92
C ASN A 468 -4.52 -3.69 11.04
N TRP A 469 -4.60 -2.58 10.31
CA TRP A 469 -3.75 -1.42 10.55
C TRP A 469 -4.39 -0.56 11.64
N THR A 470 -4.18 -0.94 12.91
CA THR A 470 -4.69 -0.14 14.02
C THR A 470 -3.94 1.19 14.06
N VAL A 471 -4.67 2.26 14.41
CA VAL A 471 -4.10 3.60 14.54
C VAL A 471 -3.77 3.85 16.00
N HIS A 472 -2.51 4.15 16.27
CA HIS A 472 -2.10 4.83 17.49
C HIS A 472 -1.39 6.12 17.08
N SER A 473 -2.12 7.24 17.13
CA SER A 473 -1.50 8.55 16.94
C SER A 473 -0.68 8.90 18.18
N TYR A 474 0.55 9.33 17.96
CA TYR A 474 1.43 9.84 19.01
C TYR A 474 1.78 11.29 18.70
N ASP A 475 1.54 12.19 19.66
CA ASP A 475 2.13 13.52 19.60
C ASP A 475 3.65 13.37 19.76
N VAL A 476 4.40 13.72 18.71
CA VAL A 476 5.86 13.67 18.70
C VAL A 476 6.37 15.04 19.10
N ASP A 477 6.62 15.23 20.40
CA ASP A 477 7.34 16.41 20.91
C ASP A 477 8.75 16.46 20.29
N PHE A 478 9.17 17.66 19.86
CA PHE A 478 10.43 17.94 19.17
C PHE A 478 11.46 18.64 20.07
#